data_AF-A0A1F5DHB5-F1
#
_entry.id   AF-A0A1F5DHB5-F1
#
_cell.length_a   1.000
_cell.length_b   1.000
_cell.length_c   1.000
_cell.angle_alpha   90.00
_cell.angle_beta   90.00
_cell.angle_gamma   90.00
#
_symmetry.space_group_name_H-M   'P 1'
#
loop_
_entity.id
_entity.type
_entity.pdbx_description
1 polymer ?
#
loop_
_entity_poly.entity_id
_entity_poly.type
_entity_poly.pdbx_seq_one_letter_code
_entity_poly.pdbx_strand_id
1 'polypeptide(L)'
;MKKLGVITLFLTTVLVLSVVLSVNAITETLDQKQEGNQTCQNILVYSPTGQEFTPTISPLSAVEIYFRTYEAPGTLTVNIRESTIDGTILGTASKLMSDVFDGWLRFDFPGGIALTPGSLYVIEVNTDASNFLWCAQGQNPYPGGRYIMEGIPDESADKAFRTYASAPVGGVVLPINKLVILTPYMAIAGLIIAVSAVYVMRRRKN
;
A
#
# COMPACT_ATOMS: atom_id res chain seq x y z
N MET A 1 -48.95 27.51 -1.63
CA MET A 1 -47.78 27.48 -0.72
C MET A 1 -47.44 26.08 -0.16
N LYS A 2 -47.58 24.98 -0.94
CA LYS A 2 -47.24 23.60 -0.48
C LYS A 2 -45.99 23.01 -1.14
N LYS A 3 -45.44 23.66 -2.18
CA LYS A 3 -44.33 23.14 -3.00
C LYS A 3 -42.92 23.45 -2.45
N LEU A 4 -42.79 24.37 -1.49
CA LEU A 4 -41.47 24.82 -1.01
C LEU A 4 -40.85 23.85 0.01
N GLY A 5 -41.65 23.22 0.88
CA GLY A 5 -41.15 22.33 1.93
C GLY A 5 -40.67 20.94 1.47
N VAL A 6 -41.18 20.47 0.32
CA VAL A 6 -40.76 19.17 -0.27
C VAL A 6 -39.39 19.28 -0.93
N ILE A 7 -39.06 20.46 -1.47
CA ILE A 7 -37.78 20.72 -2.15
C ILE A 7 -36.64 20.81 -1.11
N THR A 8 -36.87 21.43 0.05
CA THR A 8 -35.86 21.54 1.11
C THR A 8 -35.52 20.17 1.74
N LEU A 9 -36.52 19.30 1.92
CA LEU A 9 -36.34 17.96 2.49
C LEU A 9 -35.54 17.03 1.57
N PHE A 10 -35.75 17.14 0.25
CA PHE A 10 -34.99 16.42 -0.78
C PHE A 10 -33.53 16.93 -0.90
N LEU A 11 -33.32 18.24 -0.79
CA LEU A 11 -31.97 18.82 -0.86
C LEU A 11 -31.10 18.42 0.34
N THR A 12 -31.69 18.33 1.54
CA THR A 12 -30.97 17.88 2.74
C THR A 12 -30.68 16.38 2.73
N THR A 13 -31.56 15.54 2.17
CA THR A 13 -31.31 14.09 2.09
C THR A 13 -30.23 13.75 1.05
N VAL A 14 -30.17 14.46 -0.07
CA VAL A 14 -29.13 14.28 -1.08
C VAL A 14 -27.76 14.78 -0.57
N LEU A 15 -27.70 15.87 0.20
CA LEU A 15 -26.45 16.37 0.79
C LEU A 15 -25.92 15.46 1.92
N VAL A 16 -26.80 14.79 2.65
CA VAL A 16 -26.39 13.82 3.69
C VAL A 16 -25.92 12.50 3.09
N LEU A 17 -26.46 12.09 1.93
CA LEU A 17 -26.07 10.85 1.27
C LEU A 17 -24.72 10.97 0.50
N SER A 18 -24.35 12.17 0.03
CA SER A 18 -23.07 12.39 -0.66
C SER A 18 -21.86 12.52 0.28
N VAL A 19 -22.06 12.67 1.58
CA VAL A 19 -20.98 12.69 2.58
C VAL A 19 -20.61 11.28 3.08
N VAL A 20 -21.46 10.26 2.86
CA VAL A 20 -21.28 8.90 3.44
C VAL A 20 -20.50 7.94 2.53
N LEU A 21 -19.91 8.43 1.44
CA LEU A 21 -19.01 7.64 0.58
C LEU A 21 -17.60 8.26 0.53
N SER A 22 -17.07 8.73 1.65
CA SER A 22 -15.61 8.75 1.81
C SER A 22 -15.15 7.31 2.01
N VAL A 23 -14.98 6.58 0.91
CA VAL A 23 -14.24 5.32 0.91
C VAL A 23 -12.87 5.65 1.50
N ASN A 24 -12.45 4.91 2.53
CA ASN A 24 -11.08 4.95 3.03
C ASN A 24 -10.15 4.49 1.89
N ALA A 25 -9.82 5.38 0.97
CA ALA A 25 -8.83 5.08 -0.05
C ALA A 25 -7.48 5.07 0.67
N ILE A 26 -6.95 3.86 0.89
CA ILE A 26 -5.53 3.71 1.18
C ILE A 26 -4.83 4.11 -0.11
N THR A 27 -4.29 5.33 -0.16
CA THR A 27 -3.47 5.75 -1.29
C THR A 27 -2.07 5.23 -1.07
N GLU A 28 -1.69 4.25 -1.87
CA GLU A 28 -0.33 3.78 -1.90
C GLU A 28 0.57 4.84 -2.56
N THR A 29 1.71 5.11 -1.91
CA THR A 29 2.69 6.12 -2.33
C THR A 29 4.03 5.43 -2.59
N LEU A 30 4.66 5.76 -3.72
CA LEU A 30 6.03 5.34 -4.03
C LEU A 30 6.99 5.97 -3.01
N ASP A 31 7.78 5.14 -2.32
CA ASP A 31 8.71 5.59 -1.27
C ASP A 31 10.15 5.62 -1.80
N GLN A 32 10.78 4.45 -1.97
CA GLN A 32 12.16 4.32 -2.43
C GLN A 32 12.22 3.68 -3.81
N LYS A 33 13.22 4.04 -4.64
CA LYS A 33 13.41 3.44 -5.96
C LYS A 33 14.83 3.50 -6.51
N GLN A 34 15.14 2.51 -7.34
CA GLN A 34 16.18 2.51 -8.36
C GLN A 34 15.57 1.90 -9.63
N GLU A 35 15.57 2.62 -10.75
CA GLU A 35 14.86 2.17 -11.96
C GLU A 35 15.80 1.74 -13.10
N GLY A 36 17.10 2.01 -12.99
CA GLY A 36 18.09 1.54 -13.96
C GLY A 36 18.25 0.02 -13.90
N ASN A 37 18.28 -0.63 -15.07
CA ASN A 37 18.18 -2.08 -15.22
C ASN A 37 19.05 -2.63 -16.37
N GLN A 38 20.18 -1.98 -16.64
CA GLN A 38 21.05 -2.28 -17.78
C GLN A 38 21.65 -3.70 -17.76
N THR A 39 21.95 -4.24 -16.57
CA THR A 39 22.60 -5.55 -16.41
C THR A 39 21.75 -6.46 -15.54
N CYS A 40 21.54 -7.71 -15.94
CA CYS A 40 20.76 -8.67 -15.15
C CYS A 40 21.64 -9.81 -14.64
N GLN A 41 21.52 -10.11 -13.35
CA GLN A 41 22.34 -11.10 -12.65
C GLN A 41 21.48 -12.25 -12.16
N ASN A 42 22.00 -13.46 -12.26
CA ASN A 42 21.31 -14.68 -11.86
C ASN A 42 21.10 -14.73 -10.33
N ILE A 43 19.86 -14.91 -9.90
CA ILE A 43 19.49 -14.84 -8.48
C ILE A 43 20.07 -16.02 -7.69
N LEU A 44 20.05 -17.24 -8.26
CA LEU A 44 20.56 -18.44 -7.59
C LEU A 44 22.08 -18.44 -7.49
N VAL A 45 22.79 -18.04 -8.56
CA VAL A 45 24.26 -18.02 -8.57
C VAL A 45 24.81 -17.06 -7.53
N TYR A 46 24.17 -15.89 -7.38
CA TYR A 46 24.62 -14.85 -6.47
C TYR A 46 23.87 -14.83 -5.14
N SER A 47 23.18 -15.93 -4.79
CA SER A 47 22.43 -16.04 -3.54
C SER A 47 23.37 -16.11 -2.32
N PRO A 48 23.01 -15.51 -1.17
CA PRO A 48 21.87 -14.61 -1.00
C PRO A 48 22.13 -13.26 -1.67
N THR A 49 21.14 -12.78 -2.42
CA THR A 49 21.19 -11.48 -3.09
C THR A 49 20.07 -10.57 -2.62
N GLY A 50 20.38 -9.29 -2.49
CA GLY A 50 19.45 -8.32 -1.96
C GLY A 50 19.71 -6.90 -2.42
N GLN A 51 18.85 -6.00 -1.98
CA GLN A 51 19.03 -4.56 -2.05
C GLN A 51 18.69 -3.97 -0.70
N GLU A 52 19.63 -3.27 -0.08
CA GLU A 52 19.35 -2.45 1.09
C GLU A 52 18.52 -1.23 0.68
N PHE A 53 17.60 -0.81 1.54
CA PHE A 53 16.83 0.41 1.37
C PHE A 53 16.51 1.05 2.72
N THR A 54 16.32 2.36 2.70
CA THR A 54 15.97 3.16 3.88
C THR A 54 14.61 3.82 3.64
N PRO A 55 13.50 3.27 4.16
CA PRO A 55 12.17 3.80 3.94
C PRO A 55 12.01 5.19 4.56
N THR A 56 11.18 6.02 3.94
CA THR A 56 10.74 7.31 4.52
C THR A 56 9.30 7.27 5.00
N ILE A 57 8.54 6.25 4.58
CA ILE A 57 7.12 6.08 4.91
C ILE A 57 6.89 4.64 5.41
N SER A 58 5.94 4.49 6.33
CA SER A 58 5.55 3.19 6.90
C SER A 58 4.02 3.14 7.05
N PRO A 59 3.38 1.96 6.92
CA PRO A 59 3.97 0.67 6.59
C PRO A 59 4.31 0.49 5.10
N LEU A 60 5.27 -0.39 4.80
CA LEU A 60 5.56 -0.88 3.45
C LEU A 60 4.40 -1.75 2.98
N SER A 61 3.78 -1.41 1.85
CA SER A 61 2.65 -2.15 1.26
C SER A 61 3.03 -3.02 0.08
N ALA A 62 4.09 -2.66 -0.66
CA ALA A 62 4.56 -3.49 -1.79
C ALA A 62 6.00 -3.21 -2.18
N VAL A 63 6.56 -4.16 -2.91
CA VAL A 63 7.83 -4.04 -3.63
C VAL A 63 7.62 -4.40 -5.08
N GLU A 64 8.20 -3.63 -6.00
CA GLU A 64 8.40 -4.04 -7.39
C GLU A 64 9.89 -4.26 -7.64
N ILE A 65 10.21 -5.28 -8.42
CA ILE A 65 11.56 -5.54 -8.91
C ILE A 65 11.54 -5.64 -10.43
N TYR A 66 12.56 -5.11 -11.10
CA TYR A 66 12.73 -5.36 -12.53
C TYR A 66 13.46 -6.67 -12.73
N PHE A 67 12.80 -7.59 -13.41
CA PHE A 67 13.15 -8.98 -13.38
C PHE A 67 13.01 -9.58 -14.77
N ARG A 68 13.91 -10.52 -15.10
CA ARG A 68 13.92 -11.25 -16.36
C ARG A 68 14.03 -12.75 -16.12
N THR A 69 13.26 -13.54 -16.85
CA THR A 69 13.49 -14.98 -17.00
C THR A 69 13.84 -15.34 -18.42
N TYR A 70 14.52 -16.47 -18.59
CA TYR A 70 14.69 -17.12 -19.89
C TYR A 70 13.99 -18.48 -19.98
N GLU A 71 13.61 -19.04 -18.83
CA GLU A 71 12.89 -20.30 -18.72
C GLU A 71 11.82 -20.20 -17.63
N ALA A 72 10.81 -21.06 -17.73
CA ALA A 72 9.70 -21.19 -16.81
C ALA A 72 9.23 -22.66 -16.78
N PRO A 73 8.55 -23.12 -15.72
CA PRO A 73 8.09 -22.36 -14.56
C PRO A 73 9.16 -22.18 -13.47
N GLY A 74 8.90 -21.26 -12.53
CA GLY A 74 9.69 -21.09 -11.32
C GLY A 74 9.04 -20.14 -10.34
N THR A 75 9.35 -20.26 -9.06
CA THR A 75 8.84 -19.42 -7.98
C THR A 75 9.88 -18.36 -7.63
N LEU A 76 9.44 -17.11 -7.56
CA LEU A 76 10.22 -15.98 -7.05
C LEU A 76 9.65 -15.57 -5.68
N THR A 77 10.52 -15.40 -4.70
CA THR A 77 10.18 -15.04 -3.33
C THR A 77 10.94 -13.78 -2.93
N VAL A 78 10.21 -12.78 -2.44
CA VAL A 78 10.75 -11.56 -1.86
C VAL A 78 10.57 -11.61 -0.35
N ASN A 79 11.66 -11.44 0.39
CA ASN A 79 11.64 -11.24 1.83
C ASN A 79 12.06 -9.81 2.17
N ILE A 80 11.38 -9.20 3.13
CA ILE A 80 11.82 -7.96 3.76
C ILE A 80 12.50 -8.31 5.06
N ARG A 81 13.76 -7.89 5.23
CA ARG A 81 14.58 -8.21 6.39
C ARG A 81 15.01 -6.96 7.14
N GLU A 82 15.18 -7.13 8.45
CA GLU A 82 15.69 -6.10 9.33
C GLU A 82 17.22 -5.96 9.23
N SER A 83 17.72 -4.76 8.96
CA SER A 83 19.14 -4.36 8.96
C SER A 83 20.06 -5.02 7.93
N THR A 84 20.12 -6.36 7.85
CA THR A 84 21.09 -7.11 7.04
C THR A 84 20.44 -8.27 6.27
N ILE A 85 21.17 -8.87 5.33
CA ILE A 85 20.71 -10.01 4.51
C ILE A 85 20.42 -11.27 5.34
N ASP A 86 21.07 -11.43 6.50
CA ASP A 86 20.82 -12.52 7.45
C ASP A 86 19.85 -12.11 8.57
N GLY A 87 19.38 -10.86 8.55
CA GLY A 87 18.48 -10.31 9.56
C GLY A 87 17.11 -10.99 9.57
N THR A 88 16.35 -10.73 10.64
CA THR A 88 15.00 -11.28 10.84
C THR A 88 14.10 -10.93 9.66
N ILE A 89 13.39 -11.93 9.14
CA ILE A 89 12.36 -11.73 8.10
C ILE A 89 11.12 -11.10 8.74
N LEU A 90 10.76 -9.90 8.28
CA LEU A 90 9.59 -9.13 8.71
C LEU A 90 8.35 -9.43 7.86
N GLY A 91 8.55 -9.88 6.63
CA GLY A 91 7.48 -10.34 5.76
C GLY A 91 8.00 -10.97 4.48
N THR A 92 7.14 -11.79 3.87
CA THR A 92 7.46 -12.59 2.68
C THR A 92 6.31 -12.55 1.70
N ALA A 93 6.63 -12.44 0.41
CA ALA A 93 5.68 -12.57 -0.69
C ALA A 93 6.30 -13.42 -1.81
N SER A 94 5.51 -14.31 -2.41
CA SER A 94 5.97 -15.21 -3.47
C SER A 94 5.06 -15.15 -4.69
N LYS A 95 5.64 -15.35 -5.88
CA LYS A 95 4.91 -15.47 -7.15
C LYS A 95 5.46 -16.64 -7.96
N LEU A 96 4.54 -17.47 -8.44
CA LEU A 96 4.83 -18.46 -9.47
C LEU A 96 4.84 -17.78 -10.83
N MET A 97 5.93 -17.94 -11.56
CA MET A 97 6.06 -17.52 -12.94
C MET A 97 5.85 -18.76 -13.82
N SER A 98 4.78 -18.75 -14.62
CA SER A 98 4.46 -19.86 -15.53
C SER A 98 5.08 -19.71 -16.91
N ASP A 99 5.46 -18.49 -17.28
CA ASP A 99 5.97 -18.12 -18.59
C ASP A 99 7.24 -17.27 -18.47
N VAL A 100 7.94 -17.13 -19.60
CA VAL A 100 9.04 -16.19 -19.75
C VAL A 100 8.55 -14.76 -19.51
N PHE A 101 9.33 -13.96 -18.79
CA PHE A 101 8.95 -12.62 -18.36
C PHE A 101 10.13 -11.65 -18.45
N ASP A 102 9.88 -10.40 -18.83
CA ASP A 102 10.84 -9.30 -18.78
C ASP A 102 10.09 -8.01 -18.42
N GLY A 103 10.29 -7.51 -17.21
CA GLY A 103 9.59 -6.31 -16.76
C GLY A 103 9.56 -6.10 -15.25
N TRP A 104 8.73 -5.15 -14.83
CA TRP A 104 8.46 -4.89 -13.41
C TRP A 104 7.47 -5.92 -12.87
N LEU A 105 7.90 -6.66 -11.85
CA LEU A 105 7.05 -7.61 -11.12
C LEU A 105 6.80 -7.10 -9.71
N ARG A 106 5.52 -6.95 -9.38
CA ARG A 106 5.04 -6.46 -8.10
C ARG A 106 4.79 -7.58 -7.08
N PHE A 107 5.13 -7.35 -5.82
CA PHE A 107 4.88 -8.19 -4.66
C PHE A 107 4.16 -7.37 -3.59
N ASP A 108 2.93 -7.75 -3.29
CA ASP A 108 2.08 -7.06 -2.31
C ASP A 108 2.23 -7.69 -0.92
N PHE A 109 2.19 -6.87 0.13
CA PHE A 109 2.20 -7.27 1.53
C PHE A 109 0.88 -6.85 2.20
N PRO A 110 -0.16 -7.72 2.19
CA PRO A 110 -1.45 -7.39 2.77
C PRO A 110 -1.33 -7.03 4.25
N GLY A 111 -1.92 -5.89 4.65
CA GLY A 111 -1.80 -5.36 6.01
C GLY A 111 -0.57 -4.48 6.24
N GLY A 112 0.39 -4.49 5.32
CA GLY A 112 1.62 -3.73 5.37
C GLY A 112 2.63 -4.27 6.38
N ILE A 113 3.92 -4.03 6.11
CA ILE A 113 5.02 -4.34 7.03
C ILE A 113 5.38 -3.05 7.77
N ALA A 114 5.27 -3.06 9.09
CA ALA A 114 5.66 -1.93 9.93
C ALA A 114 7.18 -1.77 9.90
N LEU A 115 7.64 -0.68 9.29
CA LEU A 115 9.05 -0.28 9.25
C LEU A 115 9.24 1.01 10.07
N THR A 116 10.47 1.24 10.52
CA THR A 116 10.88 2.51 11.14
C THR A 116 11.51 3.39 10.07
N PRO A 117 10.90 4.55 9.71
CA PRO A 117 11.50 5.47 8.74
C PRO A 117 12.93 5.85 9.14
N GLY A 118 13.83 5.88 8.16
CA GLY A 118 15.26 6.17 8.37
C GLY A 118 16.10 5.00 8.87
N SER A 119 15.52 3.84 9.16
CA SER A 119 16.27 2.61 9.50
C SER A 119 16.57 1.79 8.25
N LEU A 120 17.66 1.02 8.24
CA LEU A 120 18.05 0.19 7.10
C LEU A 120 17.29 -1.15 7.09
N TYR A 121 16.81 -1.55 5.92
CA TYR A 121 16.16 -2.84 5.66
C TYR A 121 16.70 -3.46 4.37
N VAL A 122 16.44 -4.75 4.16
CA VAL A 122 16.87 -5.47 2.96
C VAL A 122 15.69 -6.09 2.24
N ILE A 123 15.61 -5.85 0.93
CA ILE A 123 14.79 -6.62 -0.01
C ILE A 123 15.67 -7.80 -0.44
N GLU A 124 15.46 -8.98 0.12
CA GLU A 124 16.09 -10.21 -0.33
C GLU A 124 15.21 -10.85 -1.39
N VAL A 125 15.83 -11.34 -2.48
CA VAL A 125 15.12 -12.08 -3.52
C VAL A 125 15.72 -13.46 -3.66
N ASN A 126 14.85 -14.47 -3.58
CA ASN A 126 15.16 -15.89 -3.72
C ASN A 126 14.30 -16.53 -4.80
N THR A 127 14.78 -17.62 -5.38
CA THR A 127 14.02 -18.38 -6.38
C THR A 127 14.40 -19.86 -6.34
N ASP A 128 13.54 -20.73 -6.85
CA ASP A 128 13.80 -22.17 -7.04
C ASP A 128 14.28 -22.50 -8.46
N ALA A 129 14.40 -21.50 -9.35
CA ALA A 129 14.71 -21.68 -10.76
C ALA A 129 16.03 -21.03 -11.21
N SER A 130 16.78 -21.73 -12.06
CA SER A 130 18.15 -21.35 -12.47
C SER A 130 18.24 -20.22 -13.47
N ASN A 131 17.15 -19.77 -14.09
CA ASN A 131 17.19 -18.77 -15.16
C ASN A 131 16.39 -17.52 -14.83
N PHE A 132 16.39 -17.16 -13.55
CA PHE A 132 15.69 -16.03 -12.95
C PHE A 132 16.73 -14.96 -12.60
N LEU A 133 16.59 -13.77 -13.17
CA LEU A 133 17.58 -12.70 -13.09
C LEU A 133 17.00 -11.40 -12.53
N TRP A 134 17.70 -10.81 -11.58
CA TRP A 134 17.39 -9.48 -11.07
C TRP A 134 18.28 -8.44 -11.73
N CYS A 135 17.67 -7.47 -12.40
CA CYS A 135 18.38 -6.43 -13.11
C CYS A 135 18.85 -5.30 -12.19
N ALA A 136 19.91 -4.61 -12.63
CA ALA A 136 20.67 -3.66 -11.85
C ALA A 136 21.25 -2.55 -12.75
N GLN A 137 21.65 -1.46 -12.12
CA GLN A 137 22.36 -0.33 -12.71
C GLN A 137 23.70 -0.16 -12.00
N GLY A 138 24.79 -0.15 -12.77
CA GLY A 138 26.10 0.20 -12.22
C GLY A 138 26.22 1.69 -11.91
N GLN A 139 27.31 2.07 -11.24
CA GLN A 139 27.61 3.44 -10.79
C GLN A 139 26.71 3.94 -9.65
N ASN A 140 26.15 3.01 -8.86
CA ASN A 140 25.47 3.25 -7.59
C ASN A 140 24.53 4.48 -7.56
N PRO A 141 23.42 4.45 -8.31
CA PRO A 141 22.55 5.61 -8.39
C PRO A 141 21.59 5.73 -7.20
N TYR A 142 21.52 4.76 -6.27
CA TYR A 142 20.61 4.81 -5.11
C TYR A 142 21.35 5.07 -3.79
N PRO A 143 21.21 6.25 -3.18
CA PRO A 143 21.97 6.62 -1.98
C PRO A 143 21.42 6.00 -0.68
N GLY A 144 20.25 5.36 -0.72
CA GLY A 144 19.54 4.89 0.48
C GLY A 144 19.91 3.47 0.93
N GLY A 145 20.90 2.85 0.29
CA GLY A 145 21.36 1.50 0.58
C GLY A 145 22.33 1.00 -0.50
N ARG A 146 22.80 -0.24 -0.36
CA ARG A 146 23.68 -0.91 -1.30
C ARG A 146 23.02 -2.18 -1.81
N TYR A 147 23.40 -2.65 -2.99
CA TYR A 147 23.06 -4.02 -3.36
C TYR A 147 23.91 -5.04 -2.60
N ILE A 148 23.39 -6.26 -2.51
CA ILE A 148 24.04 -7.38 -1.83
C ILE A 148 24.17 -8.53 -2.83
N MET A 149 25.38 -9.07 -2.91
CA MET A 149 25.73 -10.18 -3.79
C MET A 149 26.49 -11.22 -2.97
N GLU A 150 26.02 -12.47 -2.99
CA GLU A 150 26.62 -13.56 -2.20
C GLU A 150 26.75 -13.21 -0.70
N GLY A 151 25.78 -12.46 -0.18
CA GLY A 151 25.75 -11.96 1.19
C GLY A 151 26.66 -10.77 1.49
N ILE A 152 27.41 -10.26 0.51
CA ILE A 152 28.34 -9.16 0.67
C ILE A 152 27.73 -7.86 0.11
N PRO A 153 27.58 -6.80 0.92
CA PRO A 153 27.19 -5.48 0.41
C PRO A 153 28.25 -4.90 -0.53
N ASP A 154 27.82 -4.32 -1.65
CA ASP A 154 28.69 -3.74 -2.66
C ASP A 154 28.14 -2.38 -3.11
N GLU A 155 29.03 -1.40 -3.24
CA GLU A 155 28.72 0.01 -3.55
C GLU A 155 28.89 0.34 -5.04
N SER A 156 29.12 -0.64 -5.90
CA SER A 156 29.38 -0.43 -7.33
C SER A 156 28.11 -0.35 -8.19
N ALA A 157 26.99 -0.87 -7.70
CA ALA A 157 25.73 -0.98 -8.42
C ALA A 157 24.53 -0.93 -7.47
N ASP A 158 23.32 -0.88 -8.03
CA ASP A 158 22.07 -1.09 -7.31
C ASP A 158 21.13 -1.93 -8.13
N LYS A 159 20.35 -2.79 -7.46
CA LYS A 159 19.26 -3.52 -8.10
C LYS A 159 18.14 -2.58 -8.52
N ALA A 160 17.42 -2.95 -9.57
CA ALA A 160 16.22 -2.25 -10.00
C ALA A 160 15.04 -2.63 -9.08
N PHE A 161 14.56 -1.68 -8.30
CA PHE A 161 13.46 -1.87 -7.36
C PHE A 161 12.62 -0.62 -7.18
N ARG A 162 11.40 -0.81 -6.69
CA ARG A 162 10.53 0.24 -6.13
C ARG A 162 9.90 -0.29 -4.86
N THR A 163 9.79 0.56 -3.87
CA THR A 163 9.01 0.27 -2.66
C THR A 163 7.84 1.22 -2.58
N TYR A 164 6.76 0.71 -2.02
CA TYR A 164 5.54 1.46 -1.86
C TYR A 164 5.09 1.37 -0.42
N ALA A 165 4.58 2.47 0.10
CA ALA A 165 4.05 2.55 1.44
C ALA A 165 2.61 3.07 1.43
N SER A 166 1.84 2.59 2.39
CA SER A 166 0.43 2.94 2.53
C SER A 166 0.22 3.75 3.80
N ALA A 167 0.29 5.07 3.68
CA ALA A 167 -0.03 5.96 4.79
C ALA A 167 -1.54 6.27 4.83
N PRO A 168 -2.16 6.38 6.02
CA PRO A 168 -3.50 6.93 6.15
C PRO A 168 -3.51 8.37 5.60
N VAL A 169 -4.11 8.58 4.43
CA VAL A 169 -4.26 9.92 3.86
C VAL A 169 -5.36 10.68 4.59
N GLY A 170 -5.03 11.31 5.73
CA GLY A 170 -5.74 12.43 6.37
C GLY A 170 -7.29 12.43 6.42
N GLY A 171 -7.94 11.29 6.21
CA GLY A 171 -9.37 11.15 6.18
C GLY A 171 -9.89 11.16 7.62
N VAL A 172 -11.03 11.81 7.82
CA VAL A 172 -11.73 11.77 9.11
C VAL A 172 -11.93 10.30 9.48
N VAL A 173 -11.27 9.84 10.54
CA VAL A 173 -11.47 8.51 11.10
C VAL A 173 -12.89 8.48 11.65
N LEU A 174 -13.85 8.06 10.82
CA LEU A 174 -15.18 7.76 11.31
C LEU A 174 -15.09 6.43 12.08
N PRO A 175 -15.59 6.38 13.32
CA PRO A 175 -15.60 5.14 14.09
C PRO A 175 -16.36 4.06 13.31
N ILE A 176 -15.72 2.91 13.08
CA ILE A 176 -16.30 1.73 12.39
C ILE A 176 -17.57 1.18 13.07
N ASN A 177 -17.85 1.61 14.29
CA ASN A 177 -19.11 1.34 14.95
C ASN A 177 -20.25 2.09 14.26
N LYS A 178 -21.00 1.37 13.41
CA LYS A 178 -22.22 1.85 12.74
C LYS A 178 -23.19 2.55 13.70
N LEU A 179 -23.23 2.12 14.96
CA LEU A 179 -24.04 2.75 16.01
C LEU A 179 -23.62 4.18 16.33
N VAL A 180 -22.31 4.44 16.43
CA VAL A 180 -21.77 5.79 16.71
C VAL A 180 -22.01 6.73 15.54
N ILE A 181 -21.90 6.20 14.31
CA ILE A 181 -22.24 6.96 13.10
C ILE A 181 -23.74 7.28 13.05
N LEU A 182 -24.61 6.34 13.45
CA LEU A 182 -26.07 6.53 13.41
C LEU A 182 -26.59 7.44 14.52
N THR A 183 -25.86 7.61 15.62
CA THR A 183 -26.33 8.36 16.80
C THR A 183 -26.78 9.80 16.47
N PRO A 184 -26.00 10.64 15.76
CA PRO A 184 -26.44 11.98 15.38
C PRO A 184 -27.67 11.96 14.46
N TYR A 185 -27.79 10.98 13.56
CA TYR A 185 -28.95 10.87 12.67
C TYR A 185 -30.22 10.46 13.42
N MET A 186 -30.11 9.55 14.39
CA MET A 186 -31.23 9.16 15.24
C MET A 186 -31.69 10.34 16.12
N ALA A 187 -30.76 11.16 16.61
CA ALA A 187 -31.09 12.38 17.36
C ALA A 187 -31.85 13.40 16.49
N ILE A 188 -31.40 13.63 15.25
CA ILE A 188 -32.06 14.53 14.30
C ILE A 188 -33.45 13.99 13.91
N ALA A 189 -33.58 12.69 13.64
CA ALA A 189 -34.87 12.07 13.34
C ALA A 189 -35.86 12.24 14.51
N GLY A 190 -35.40 12.02 15.74
CA GLY A 190 -36.18 12.27 16.95
C GLY A 190 -36.64 13.73 17.09
N LEU A 191 -35.75 14.68 16.83
CA LEU A 191 -36.05 16.11 16.87
C LEU A 191 -37.13 16.49 15.84
N ILE A 192 -37.02 15.99 14.61
CA ILE A 192 -38.00 16.25 13.55
C ILE A 192 -39.39 15.75 13.94
N ILE A 193 -39.48 14.54 14.51
CA ILE A 193 -40.75 13.97 14.99
C ILE A 193 -41.37 14.86 16.08
N ALA A 194 -40.57 15.28 17.07
CA ALA A 194 -41.04 16.12 18.18
C ALA A 194 -41.57 17.49 17.69
N VAL A 195 -40.83 18.17 16.83
CA VAL A 195 -41.24 19.48 16.27
C VAL A 195 -42.50 19.33 15.42
N SER A 196 -42.59 18.26 14.62
CA SER A 196 -43.76 17.97 13.79
C SER A 196 -45.02 17.75 14.65
N ALA A 197 -44.90 17.01 15.76
CA ALA A 197 -46.00 16.80 16.69
C ALA A 197 -46.49 18.12 17.33
N VAL A 198 -45.56 18.97 17.79
CA VAL A 198 -45.87 20.28 18.37
C VAL A 198 -46.59 21.18 17.37
N TYR A 199 -46.11 21.21 16.12
CA TYR A 199 -46.73 21.98 15.06
C TYR A 199 -48.18 21.54 14.78
N VAL A 200 -48.43 20.23 14.68
CA VAL A 200 -49.78 19.68 14.45
C VAL A 200 -50.72 20.03 15.61
N MET A 201 -50.27 19.90 16.86
CA MET A 201 -51.07 20.26 18.02
C MET A 201 -51.42 21.74 18.04
N ARG A 202 -50.46 22.63 17.73
CA ARG A 202 -50.69 24.07 17.69
C ARG A 202 -51.67 24.47 16.59
N ARG A 203 -51.60 23.82 15.43
CA ARG A 203 -52.53 24.05 14.32
C ARG A 203 -53.96 23.60 14.62
N ARG A 204 -54.16 22.57 15.45
CA ARG A 204 -55.51 22.10 15.84
C ARG A 204 -56.22 23.02 16.85
N LYS A 205 -55.48 23.89 17.54
CA LYS A 205 -56.02 24.82 18.54
C LYS A 205 -56.41 26.19 17.96
N ASN A 206 -56.03 26.46 16.71
CA ASN A 206 -56.43 27.65 15.94
C ASN A 206 -57.46 27.25 14.88
#